data_AF-A0A8H5ADG8-F1
#
_entry.id   AF-A0A8H5ADG8-F1
#
_cell.length_a   1.000
_cell.length_b   1.000
_cell.length_c   1.000
_cell.angle_alpha   90.00
_cell.angle_beta   90.00
_cell.angle_gamma   90.00
#
_symmetry.space_group_name_H-M   'P 1'
#
loop_
_entity.id
_entity.type
_entity.pdbx_description
1 polymer ?
#
loop_
_entity_poly.entity_id
_entity_poly.type
_entity_poly.pdbx_seq_one_letter_code
_entity_poly.pdbx_strand_id
1 'polypeptide(L)'
;MQFSLACLAAILATSVSAAPAPAVNMMAASPQWTIENMQRSCAKDDSSCTWNFKIDTHKGAATGCKYVVKGSKASQRNGGPVKCGDFTITSGWSG
;
A
#
# COMPACT_ATOMS: atom_id res chain seq x y z
N MET A 1 -41.81 -6.13 -56.17
CA MET A 1 -42.32 -5.62 -54.89
C MET A 1 -41.18 -4.89 -54.19
N GLN A 2 -41.48 -3.65 -53.78
CA GLN A 2 -40.90 -2.88 -52.67
C GLN A 2 -39.38 -2.61 -52.64
N PHE A 3 -39.05 -1.38 -53.03
CA PHE A 3 -37.94 -0.61 -52.47
C PHE A 3 -38.14 -0.43 -50.96
N SER A 4 -37.17 -0.88 -50.16
CA SER A 4 -37.11 -0.58 -48.74
C SER A 4 -35.81 0.16 -48.46
N LEU A 5 -35.92 1.49 -48.26
CA LEU A 5 -34.95 2.30 -47.55
C LEU A 5 -34.68 1.68 -46.17
N ALA A 6 -33.42 1.68 -45.71
CA ALA A 6 -33.05 2.31 -44.44
C ALA A 6 -31.57 2.06 -44.07
N CYS A 7 -30.88 3.19 -43.86
CA CYS A 7 -29.88 3.44 -42.83
C CYS A 7 -28.50 2.78 -42.95
N LEU A 8 -27.58 3.54 -43.55
CA LEU A 8 -26.20 3.67 -43.09
C LEU A 8 -26.19 3.89 -41.57
N ALA A 9 -25.50 3.02 -40.83
CA ALA A 9 -25.01 3.32 -39.49
C ALA A 9 -23.55 2.87 -39.42
N ALA A 10 -22.64 3.76 -39.82
CA ALA A 10 -21.21 3.59 -39.57
C ALA A 10 -20.97 3.79 -38.06
N ILE A 11 -20.75 2.69 -37.35
CA ILE A 11 -20.39 2.73 -35.93
C ILE A 11 -18.90 3.11 -35.88
N LEU A 12 -18.63 4.41 -35.70
CA LEU A 12 -17.31 4.89 -35.32
C LEU A 12 -17.06 4.44 -33.88
N ALA A 13 -16.41 3.29 -33.72
CA ALA A 13 -15.87 2.87 -32.43
C ALA A 13 -14.77 3.87 -32.04
N THR A 14 -15.11 4.86 -31.22
CA THR A 14 -14.13 5.71 -30.56
C THR A 14 -13.41 4.84 -29.53
N SER A 15 -12.24 4.34 -29.90
CA SER A 15 -11.31 3.75 -28.93
C SER A 15 -10.90 4.88 -27.98
N VAL A 16 -11.52 4.95 -26.81
CA VAL A 16 -11.01 5.74 -25.69
C VAL A 16 -9.73 5.04 -25.25
N SER A 17 -8.60 5.47 -25.80
CA SER A 17 -7.29 5.12 -25.25
C SER A 17 -7.18 5.85 -23.92
N ALA A 18 -7.38 5.12 -22.82
CA ALA A 18 -6.92 5.57 -21.52
C ALA A 18 -5.39 5.70 -21.63
N ALA A 19 -4.90 6.92 -21.82
CA ALA A 19 -3.47 7.17 -21.76
C ALA A 19 -2.98 6.69 -20.40
N PRO A 20 -1.92 5.86 -20.33
CA PRO A 20 -1.35 5.49 -19.04
C PRO A 20 -1.02 6.78 -18.29
N ALA A 21 -1.44 6.84 -17.02
CA ALA A 21 -1.08 7.95 -16.16
C ALA A 21 0.43 8.18 -16.23
N PRO A 22 0.91 9.44 -16.20
CA PRO A 22 2.32 9.73 -16.26
C PRO A 22 3.05 8.89 -15.22
N ALA A 23 4.07 8.16 -15.66
CA ALA A 23 4.91 7.36 -14.78
C ALA A 23 5.56 8.30 -13.78
N VAL A 24 5.06 8.33 -12.55
CA VAL A 24 5.75 8.99 -11.44
C VAL A 24 7.04 8.23 -11.22
N ASN A 25 8.16 8.90 -11.49
CA ASN A 25 9.46 8.34 -11.19
C ASN A 25 9.62 8.29 -9.67
N MET A 26 9.30 7.14 -9.06
CA MET A 26 9.48 6.89 -7.62
C MET A 26 10.96 6.80 -7.23
N MET A 27 11.88 6.95 -8.19
CA MET A 27 13.30 7.17 -7.94
C MET A 27 13.52 8.61 -7.46
N ALA A 28 12.99 8.94 -6.28
CA ALA A 28 13.36 10.17 -5.63
C ALA A 28 14.86 10.12 -5.32
N ALA A 29 15.57 11.24 -5.53
CA ALA A 29 16.90 11.48 -4.97
C ALA A 29 16.88 11.58 -3.42
N SER A 30 15.81 11.08 -2.80
CA SER A 30 15.69 10.92 -1.36
C SER A 30 16.72 9.90 -0.88
N PRO A 31 17.27 10.06 0.32
CA PRO A 31 18.10 9.01 0.91
C PRO A 31 17.33 7.70 0.88
N GLN A 32 17.98 6.66 0.34
CA GLN A 32 17.54 5.28 0.55
C GLN A 32 17.39 5.11 2.06
N TRP A 33 16.25 4.61 2.50
CA TRP A 33 16.02 4.26 3.89
C TRP A 33 15.62 2.80 3.95
N THR A 34 16.00 2.14 5.04
CA THR A 34 15.77 0.72 5.23
C THR A 34 14.94 0.48 6.48
N ILE A 35 14.16 -0.61 6.45
CA ILE A 35 13.63 -1.20 7.67
C ILE A 35 14.53 -2.35 8.05
N GLU A 36 15.10 -2.28 9.24
CA GLU A 36 16.04 -3.27 9.74
C GLU A 36 15.46 -4.06 10.90
N ASN A 37 15.91 -5.32 11.03
CA ASN A 37 15.59 -6.20 12.15
C ASN A 37 14.09 -6.34 12.41
N MET A 38 13.30 -6.48 11.34
CA MET A 38 11.86 -6.65 11.46
C MET A 38 11.51 -7.99 12.11
N GLN A 39 10.87 -7.92 13.27
CA GLN A 39 10.37 -9.08 14.00
C GLN A 39 8.89 -8.89 14.33
N ARG A 40 8.12 -9.95 14.10
CA ARG A 40 6.71 -10.05 14.51
C ARG A 40 6.56 -11.11 15.59
N SER A 41 5.84 -10.78 16.65
CA SER A 41 5.42 -11.72 17.70
C SER A 41 3.94 -11.51 18.02
N CYS A 42 3.15 -12.57 18.00
CA CYS A 42 1.73 -12.52 18.32
C CYS A 42 1.45 -13.26 19.62
N ALA A 43 0.48 -12.75 20.38
CA ALA A 43 -0.06 -13.45 21.54
C ALA A 43 -0.69 -14.77 21.11
N LYS A 44 -0.66 -15.78 22.00
CA LYS A 44 -1.11 -17.14 21.67
C LYS A 44 -2.60 -17.23 21.38
N ASP A 45 -3.39 -16.31 21.94
CA ASP A 45 -4.82 -16.13 21.70
C ASP A 45 -5.13 -15.23 20.49
N ASP A 46 -4.09 -14.79 19.77
CA ASP A 46 -4.17 -13.85 18.65
C ASP A 46 -4.93 -12.55 18.97
N SER A 47 -4.89 -12.11 20.24
CA SER A 47 -5.47 -10.85 20.70
C SER A 47 -4.61 -9.63 20.34
N SER A 48 -3.32 -9.87 20.11
CA SER A 48 -2.36 -8.83 19.74
C SER A 48 -1.17 -9.38 18.95
N CYS A 49 -0.62 -8.56 18.08
CA CYS A 49 0.65 -8.79 17.39
C CYS A 49 1.53 -7.56 17.54
N THR A 50 2.72 -7.75 18.10
CA THR A 50 3.75 -6.72 18.22
C THR A 50 4.77 -6.90 17.10
N TRP A 51 5.05 -5.80 16.41
CA TRP A 51 6.13 -5.65 15.45
C TRP A 51 7.20 -4.77 16.06
N ASN A 52 8.45 -5.24 16.04
CA ASN A 52 9.62 -4.46 16.41
C ASN A 52 10.53 -4.37 15.19
N PHE A 53 10.96 -3.15 14.87
CA PHE A 53 11.90 -2.89 13.77
C PHE A 53 12.59 -1.55 13.99
N LYS A 54 13.59 -1.26 13.15
CA LYS A 54 14.24 0.05 13.10
C LYS A 54 14.08 0.65 11.72
N ILE A 55 13.94 1.97 11.66
CA ILE A 55 13.92 2.75 10.42
C ILE A 55 15.26 3.47 10.33
N ASP A 56 16.14 3.03 9.43
CA ASP A 56 17.42 3.70 9.18
C ASP A 56 17.32 4.57 7.92
N THR A 57 17.64 5.85 8.07
CA THR A 57 17.68 6.82 6.95
C THR A 57 19.10 7.04 6.42
N HIS A 58 20.08 6.34 7.00
CA HIS A 58 21.52 6.48 6.75
C HIS A 58 22.06 7.90 6.96
N LYS A 59 21.31 8.76 7.68
CA LYS A 59 21.67 10.14 8.01
C LYS A 59 21.91 10.37 9.51
N GLY A 60 21.79 9.33 10.32
CA GLY A 60 21.89 9.41 11.78
C GLY A 60 21.55 8.08 12.45
N ALA A 61 21.18 8.13 13.74
CA ALA A 61 20.76 6.95 14.47
C ALA A 61 19.42 6.41 13.95
N ALA A 62 19.33 5.09 13.76
CA ALA A 62 18.10 4.44 13.32
C ALA A 62 16.97 4.60 14.36
N THR A 63 15.76 4.90 13.87
CA THR A 63 14.58 5.11 14.71
C THR A 63 13.94 3.76 15.05
N GLY A 64 13.99 3.37 16.32
CA GLY A 64 13.29 2.18 16.80
C GLY A 64 11.77 2.36 16.77
N CYS A 65 11.05 1.32 16.32
CA CYS A 65 9.60 1.33 16.26
C CYS A 65 9.03 0.06 16.89
N LYS A 66 8.16 0.25 17.88
CA LYS A 66 7.34 -0.80 18.47
C LYS A 66 5.89 -0.57 18.07
N TYR A 67 5.41 -1.36 17.13
CA TYR A 67 4.10 -1.24 16.51
C TYR A 67 3.20 -2.40 16.95
N VAL A 68 2.11 -2.12 17.68
CA VAL A 68 1.23 -3.15 18.25
C VAL A 68 -0.14 -3.10 17.57
N VAL A 69 -0.49 -4.17 16.87
CA VAL A 69 -1.83 -4.43 16.36
C VAL A 69 -2.61 -5.17 17.44
N LYS A 70 -3.80 -4.69 17.81
CA LYS A 70 -4.68 -5.33 18.80
C LYS A 70 -6.04 -5.67 18.18
N GLY A 71 -6.72 -6.66 18.74
CA GLY A 71 -8.08 -7.05 18.40
C GLY A 71 -8.22 -8.56 18.21
N SER A 72 -9.45 -9.02 18.00
CA SER A 72 -9.68 -10.41 17.59
C SER A 72 -9.01 -10.67 16.24
N LYS A 73 -8.30 -11.80 16.14
CA LYS A 73 -7.47 -12.14 14.98
C LYS A 73 -6.48 -11.03 14.63
N ALA A 74 -5.73 -10.52 15.61
CA ALA A 74 -4.75 -9.45 15.40
C ALA A 74 -3.73 -9.80 14.31
N SER A 75 -3.51 -11.09 14.05
CA SER A 75 -2.64 -11.55 12.99
C SER A 75 -3.12 -11.25 11.57
N GLN A 76 -4.42 -11.00 11.39
CA GLN A 76 -5.11 -10.83 10.11
C GLN A 76 -5.78 -9.46 10.01
N ARG A 77 -5.20 -8.46 10.67
CA ARG A 77 -5.83 -7.15 10.84
C ARG A 77 -4.92 -6.04 10.35
N ASN A 78 -5.56 -5.01 9.81
CA ASN A 78 -4.95 -3.71 9.60
C ASN A 78 -4.61 -3.07 10.96
N GLY A 79 -3.62 -2.19 11.00
CA GLY A 79 -3.41 -1.41 12.20
C GLY A 79 -2.76 -0.07 11.93
N GLY A 80 -2.48 0.62 13.03
CA GLY A 80 -2.05 1.99 13.01
C GLY A 80 -3.21 2.97 12.83
N PRO A 81 -2.90 4.27 12.65
CA PRO A 81 -1.54 4.83 12.59
C PRO A 81 -0.82 4.82 13.95
N VAL A 82 0.48 4.55 13.94
CA VAL A 82 1.37 4.69 15.11
C VAL A 82 2.55 5.58 14.75
N LYS A 83 2.94 6.47 15.66
CA LYS A 83 4.12 7.33 15.50
C LYS A 83 5.38 6.60 15.97
N CYS A 84 6.41 6.61 15.13
CA CYS A 84 7.74 6.10 15.43
C CYS A 84 8.76 7.16 15.01
N GLY A 85 9.13 8.04 15.95
CA GLY A 85 9.84 9.27 15.62
C GLY A 85 9.03 10.13 14.65
N ASP A 86 9.67 10.57 13.57
CA ASP A 86 9.04 11.36 12.51
C ASP A 86 8.16 10.53 11.56
N PHE A 87 8.20 9.19 11.68
CA PHE A 87 7.48 8.28 10.80
C PHE A 87 6.09 7.95 11.34
N THR A 88 5.13 7.78 10.42
CA THR A 88 3.78 7.28 10.73
C THR A 88 3.62 5.92 10.08
N ILE A 89 3.36 4.90 10.91
CA ILE A 89 3.32 3.50 10.50
C ILE A 89 1.89 3.00 10.52
N THR A 90 1.50 2.36 9.44
CA THR A 90 0.24 1.62 9.27
C THR A 90 0.55 0.26 8.67
N SER A 91 -0.28 -0.75 8.96
CA SER A 91 -0.19 -2.04 8.28
C SER A 91 -1.53 -2.43 7.66
N GLY A 92 -1.45 -3.12 6.52
CA GLY A 92 -2.59 -3.72 5.83
C GLY A 92 -2.50 -5.25 5.82
N TRP A 93 -3.65 -5.91 5.90
CA TRP A 93 -3.83 -7.35 5.69
C TRP A 93 -4.64 -7.55 4.41
N SER A 94 -4.13 -8.37 3.49
CA SER A 94 -4.74 -8.58 2.17
C SER A 94 -5.58 -9.85 2.02
N GLY A 95 -5.54 -10.77 3.01
CA GLY A 95 -6.22 -12.07 2.90
C GLY A 95 -5.43 -13.09 2.09
#